data_AF-A0A4Q3JBN9-F1
#
_entry.id   AF-A0A4Q3JBN9-F1
#
_cell.length_a   1.000
_cell.length_b   1.000
_cell.length_c   1.000
_cell.angle_alpha   90.00
_cell.angle_beta   90.00
_cell.angle_gamma   90.00
#
_symmetry.space_group_name_H-M   'P 1'
#
loop_
_entity.id
_entity.type
_entity.pdbx_description
1 polymer ?
#
loop_
_entity_poly.entity_id
_entity_poly.type
_entity_poly.pdbx_seq_one_letter_code
_entity_poly.pdbx_strand_id
1 'polypeptide(L)' 'MLNSDDRDAIAGAVREAERQTSGEIVVVVDRAAGSYVAVPLVLALALSLFVPWPLLLLTTLSAASIFLAQLIAAALLLAT' A
#
# COMPACT_ATOMS: atom_id res chain seq x y z
N MET A 1 18.27 7.58 -11.59
CA MET A 1 19.09 7.95 -10.42
C MET A 1 19.10 9.47 -10.36
N LEU A 2 18.93 10.06 -9.18
CA LEU A 2 18.92 11.52 -9.02
C LEU A 2 20.31 12.10 -9.33
N ASN A 3 20.42 12.98 -10.33
CA ASN A 3 21.68 13.60 -10.73
C ASN A 3 21.97 14.86 -9.88
N SER A 4 23.08 15.57 -10.13
CA SER A 4 23.44 16.80 -9.41
C SER A 4 22.44 17.93 -9.63
N ASP A 5 21.99 18.10 -10.88
CA ASP A 5 21.13 19.19 -11.31
C ASP A 5 19.72 19.03 -10.72
N ASP A 6 19.24 17.78 -10.64
CA ASP A 6 17.98 17.43 -9.96
C ASP A 6 18.04 17.78 -8.46
N ARG A 7 19.19 17.56 -7.81
CA ARG A 7 19.38 17.90 -6.39
C ARG A 7 19.39 19.40 -6.17
N ASP A 8 20.05 20.14 -7.05
CA ASP A 8 20.12 21.60 -6.97
C ASP A 8 18.75 22.23 -7.23
N ALA A 9 17.97 21.69 -8.17
CA ALA A 9 16.59 22.10 -8.43
C ALA A 9 15.69 21.85 -7.21
N ILE A 10 15.77 20.66 -6.58
CA ILE A 10 15.01 20.36 -5.36
C ILE A 10 15.42 21.30 -4.22
N ALA A 11 16.73 21.52 -4.00
CA ALA A 11 17.22 22.40 -2.96
C ALA A 11 16.79 23.87 -3.18
N GLY A 12 16.72 24.32 -4.44
CA GLY A 12 16.17 25.62 -4.79
C GLY A 12 14.69 25.75 -4.44
N ALA A 13 13.89 24.75 -4.80
CA ALA A 13 12.46 24.72 -4.51
C ALA A 13 12.17 24.65 -2.99
N VAL A 14 12.93 23.86 -2.24
CA VAL A 14 12.82 23.76 -0.78
C VAL A 14 13.11 25.11 -0.13
N ARG A 15 14.20 25.78 -0.52
CA ARG A 15 14.54 27.12 0.02
C ARG A 15 13.45 28.15 -0.25
N GLU A 16 12.83 28.12 -1.42
CA GLU A 16 11.73 29.04 -1.74
C GLU A 16 10.48 28.75 -0.90
N ALA A 17 10.17 27.47 -0.65
CA ALA A 17 9.07 27.07 0.21
C ALA A 17 9.33 27.43 1.68
N GLU A 18 10.55 27.21 2.19
CA GLU A 18 10.96 27.57 3.55
C GLU A 18 10.83 29.06 3.81
N ARG A 19 11.12 29.92 2.82
CA ARG A 19 10.90 31.37 2.94
C ARG A 19 9.44 31.76 3.23
N GLN A 20 8.49 30.88 2.90
CA GLN A 20 7.05 31.10 3.10
C GLN A 20 6.53 30.47 4.40
N THR A 21 7.39 29.76 5.14
CA THR A 21 7.04 29.11 6.41
C THR A 21 8.07 29.43 7.50
N SER A 22 7.74 29.16 8.76
CA SER A 22 8.72 29.23 9.86
C SER A 22 9.32 27.86 10.22
N GLY A 23 9.02 26.83 9.41
CA GLY A 23 9.50 25.46 9.60
C GLY A 23 10.65 25.09 8.65
N GLU A 24 11.48 24.14 9.09
CA GLU A 24 12.50 23.50 8.27
C GLU A 24 11.87 22.37 7.43
N ILE A 25 12.18 22.33 6.14
CA ILE A 25 11.67 21.33 5.20
C ILE A 25 12.80 20.37 4.83
N VAL A 26 12.68 19.11 5.25
CA VAL A 26 13.65 18.04 4.95
C VAL A 26 13.08 17.10 3.90
N VAL A 27 13.80 16.90 2.79
CA VAL A 27 13.40 16.02 1.70
C VAL A 27 14.28 14.77 1.67
N VAL A 28 13.64 13.60 1.77
CA VAL A 28 14.28 12.28 1.61
C VAL A 28 13.83 11.68 0.29
N VAL A 29 14.78 11.46 -0.62
CA VAL A 29 14.54 10.80 -1.91
C VAL A 29 14.98 9.35 -1.80
N ASP A 30 14.02 8.44 -1.77
CA ASP A 30 14.25 6.99 -1.84
C ASP A 30 13.81 6.45 -3.21
N ARG A 31 14.44 5.35 -3.65
CA ARG A 31 14.14 4.70 -4.94
C ARG A 31 12.74 4.07 -4.92
N ALA A 32 12.31 3.58 -3.76
CA ALA A 32 10.97 3.07 -3.55
C ALA A 32 10.64 3.24 -2.06
N ALA A 33 9.55 3.93 -1.74
CA ALA A 33 9.07 4.03 -0.37
C ALA A 33 8.53 2.66 0.08
N GLY A 34 9.41 1.76 0.51
CA GLY A 34 9.11 0.35 0.79
C GLY A 34 8.03 0.11 1.85
N SER A 35 7.70 1.13 2.65
CA SER A 35 6.72 1.02 3.73
C SER A 35 5.26 1.04 3.26
N TYR A 36 4.95 1.39 2.01
CA TYR A 36 3.56 1.48 1.54
C TYR A 36 3.02 0.19 0.93
N VAL A 37 3.86 -0.78 0.57
CA VAL A 37 3.41 -2.07 0.01
C VAL A 37 2.72 -2.93 1.09
N ALA A 38 3.11 -2.76 2.35
CA ALA A 38 2.53 -3.50 3.47
C ALA A 38 1.05 -3.15 3.68
N VAL A 39 0.63 -1.92 3.39
CA VAL A 39 -0.74 -1.47 3.66
C VAL A 39 -1.78 -2.15 2.75
N PRO A 40 -1.61 -2.15 1.40
CA PRO A 40 -2.47 -2.91 0.50
C PRO A 40 -2.45 -4.42 0.79
N LEU A 41 -1.27 -4.98 1.10
CA LEU A 41 -1.10 -6.40 1.42
C LEU A 41 -1.92 -6.81 2.66
N VAL A 42 -1.79 -6.06 3.76
CA VAL A 42 -2.53 -6.32 5.00
C VAL A 42 -4.04 -6.16 4.77
N LEU A 43 -4.44 -5.13 4.03
CA LEU A 43 -5.84 -4.89 3.71
C LEU A 43 -6.44 -6.03 2.86
N ALA A 44 -5.73 -6.49 1.82
CA ALA A 44 -6.17 -7.60 0.97
C ALA A 44 -6.36 -8.90 1.76
N LEU A 45 -5.41 -9.25 2.63
CA LEU A 45 -5.49 -10.45 3.47
C LEU A 45 -6.60 -10.34 4.52
N ALA A 46 -6.76 -9.18 5.15
CA ALA A 46 -7.83 -8.93 6.11
C ALA A 46 -9.22 -9.06 5.43
N LEU A 47 -9.39 -8.47 4.24
CA LEU A 47 -10.63 -8.56 3.47
C LEU A 47 -10.96 -9.99 3.04
N SER A 48 -9.95 -10.76 2.61
CA SER A 48 -10.13 -12.19 2.29
C SER A 48 -10.67 -12.99 3.49
N LEU A 49 -10.27 -12.68 4.71
CA LEU A 49 -10.73 -13.38 5.91
C LEU A 49 -12.23 -13.23 6.18
N PHE A 50 -12.88 -12.20 5.61
CA PHE A 50 -14.33 -12.02 5.73
C PHE A 50 -15.13 -12.83 4.70
N VAL A 51 -14.50 -13.37 3.65
CA VAL A 51 -15.15 -14.19 2.60
C VAL A 51 -15.77 -15.50 3.10
N PRO A 52 -15.17 -16.27 4.03
CA PRO A 52 -15.78 -17.51 4.52
C PRO A 52 -17.08 -17.30 5.30
N TRP A 53 -17.26 -16.17 5.99
CA TRP A 53 -18.46 -15.92 6.81
C TRP A 53 -19.78 -15.93 6.03
N PRO A 54 -19.96 -15.16 4.93
CA PRO A 54 -21.19 -15.23 4.15
C PRO A 54 -21.39 -16.62 3.52
N LEU A 55 -20.31 -17.30 3.11
CA LEU A 55 -20.39 -18.66 2.57
C LEU A 55 -20.88 -19.67 3.62
N LEU A 56 -20.38 -19.59 4.85
CA LEU A 56 -20.80 -20.46 5.96
C LEU A 56 -22.27 -20.20 6.36
N LEU A 57 -22.73 -18.96 6.30
CA LEU A 57 -24.10 -18.58 6.68
C LEU A 57 -25.13 -18.93 5.60
N LEU A 58 -24.73 -18.90 4.32
CA LEU A 58 -25.65 -19.03 3.18
C LEU A 58 -25.57 -20.40 2.48
N THR A 59 -24.55 -21.20 2.75
CA THR A 59 -24.30 -22.44 2.01
C THR A 59 -23.93 -23.62 2.92
N THR A 60 -24.22 -24.84 2.46
CA THR A 60 -23.81 -26.10 3.10
C THR A 60 -22.53 -26.68 2.48
N LEU A 61 -21.69 -25.81 1.90
CA LEU A 61 -20.46 -26.23 1.23
C LEU A 61 -19.49 -26.86 2.21
N SER A 62 -18.66 -27.78 1.70
CA SER A 62 -17.59 -28.36 2.50
C SER A 62 -16.59 -27.29 2.95
N ALA A 63 -15.96 -27.50 4.12
CA ALA A 63 -14.92 -26.58 4.62
C ALA A 63 -13.80 -26.35 3.59
N ALA A 64 -13.42 -27.39 2.82
CA ALA A 64 -12.41 -27.27 1.77
C ALA A 64 -12.82 -26.30 0.66
N SER A 65 -14.08 -26.33 0.23
CA SER A 65 -14.60 -25.43 -0.81
C SER A 65 -14.63 -23.97 -0.33
N ILE A 66 -14.96 -23.74 0.94
CA ILE A 66 -14.99 -22.41 1.55
C ILE A 66 -13.57 -21.83 1.67
N PHE A 67 -12.60 -22.67 2.09
CA PHE A 67 -11.19 -22.28 2.11
C PHE A 67 -10.65 -21.95 0.72
N LEU A 68 -11.04 -22.71 -0.31
CA LEU A 68 -10.65 -22.42 -1.69
C LEU A 68 -11.18 -21.06 -2.16
N ALA A 69 -12.44 -20.74 -1.85
CA ALA A 69 -13.01 -19.43 -2.15
C ALA A 69 -12.28 -18.28 -1.44
N GLN A 70 -11.89 -18.48 -0.18
CA GLN A 70 -11.07 -17.52 0.56
C GLN A 70 -9.71 -17.28 -0.10
N LEU A 71 -9.02 -18.34 -0.53
CA LEU A 71 -7.74 -18.26 -1.25
C LEU A 71 -7.88 -17.51 -2.58
N ILE A 72 -8.93 -17.80 -3.35
CA ILE A 72 -9.20 -17.10 -4.62
C ILE A 72 -9.42 -15.61 -4.36
N ALA A 73 -10.19 -15.24 -3.34
CA ALA A 73 -10.42 -13.85 -3.00
C ALA A 73 -9.14 -13.13 -2.54
N ALA A 74 -8.28 -13.79 -1.75
CA ALA A 74 -6.97 -13.24 -1.40
C ALA A 74 -6.11 -12.96 -2.64
N ALA A 75 -6.04 -13.92 -3.57
CA ALA A 75 -5.27 -13.77 -4.79
C ALA A 75 -5.79 -12.62 -5.67
N LEU A 76 -7.11 -12.47 -5.79
CA LEU A 76 -7.73 -11.37 -6.54
C LEU A 76 -7.44 -10.00 -5.90
N LEU A 77 -7.56 -9.90 -4.58
CA LEU A 77 -7.30 -8.65 -3.84
C LEU A 77 -5.81 -8.26 -3.83
N LEU A 78 -4.90 -9.22 -3.97
CA LEU A 78 -3.47 -8.96 -4.09
C LEU A 78 -3.02 -8.60 -5.51
N ALA A 79 -3.84 -8.93 -6.52
CA ALA A 79 -3.56 -8.63 -7.92
C ALA A 79 -3.99 -7.21 -8.33
N THR A 80 -4.69 -6.47 -7.45
CA THR A 80 -5.11 -5.08 -7.65
C THR A 80 -4.11 -4.10 -7.06
#